data_AF-A0A358PGP5-F1
#
_entry.id   AF-A0A358PGP5-F1
#
_cell.length_a   1.000
_cell.length_b   1.000
_cell.length_c   1.000
_cell.angle_alpha   90.00
_cell.angle_beta   90.00
_cell.angle_gamma   90.00
#
_symmetry.space_group_name_H-M   'P 1'
#
loop_
_entity.id
_entity.type
_entity.pdbx_description
1 polymer ?
#
loop_
_entity_poly.entity_id
_entity_poly.type
_entity_poly.pdbx_seq_one_letter_code
_entity_poly.pdbx_strand_id
1 'polypeptide(L)' 'HIAAAGELLENNGSIGRKLDFIVQEMNREFNTIGSKANDKTIASLVIDGKAELEKMREQVQNFE' A
#
# COMPACT_ATOMS: atom_id res chain seq x y z
N HIS A 1 -3.39 -5.36 -6.25
CA HIS A 1 -3.67 -4.03 -5.68
C HIS A 1 -2.95 -2.87 -6.36
N ILE A 2 -1.66 -2.98 -6.72
CA ILE A 2 -0.90 -1.89 -7.38
C ILE A 2 -1.59 -1.36 -8.66
N ALA A 3 -2.02 -2.25 -9.58
CA ALA A 3 -2.72 -1.83 -10.80
C ALA A 3 -4.02 -1.07 -10.49
N ALA A 4 -4.83 -1.57 -9.55
CA ALA A 4 -6.07 -0.92 -9.13
C ALA A 4 -5.81 0.45 -8.48
N ALA A 5 -4.71 0.62 -7.73
CA ALA A 5 -4.30 1.93 -7.22
C ALA A 5 -4.00 2.91 -8.37
N GLY A 6 -3.27 2.45 -9.40
CA GLY A 6 -2.98 3.25 -10.59
C GLY A 6 -4.24 3.69 -11.33
N GLU A 7 -5.17 2.77 -11.58
CA GLU A 7 -6.46 3.09 -12.21
C GLU A 7 -7.28 4.09 -11.39
N LEU A 8 -7.27 4.00 -10.05
CA LEU A 8 -7.95 4.97 -9.20
C LEU A 8 -7.34 6.37 -9.32
N LEU A 9 -6.01 6.47 -9.36
CA LEU A 9 -5.31 7.76 -9.48
C LEU A 9 -5.57 8.47 -10.81
N GLU A 10 -5.92 7.72 -11.87
CA GLU A 10 -6.29 8.29 -13.18
C GLU A 10 -7.75 8.81 -13.22
N ASN A 11 -8.57 8.48 -12.22
CA ASN A 11 -9.97 8.91 -12.15
C ASN A 11 -10.12 10.26 -11.42
N ASN A 12 -10.76 11.24 -12.06
CA ASN A 12 -11.03 12.58 -11.50
C ASN A 12 -12.18 12.64 -10.46
N GLY A 13 -12.38 11.59 -9.67
CA GLY A 13 -13.44 11.49 -8.67
C GLY A 13 -12.93 11.58 -7.22
N SER A 14 -13.85 11.51 -6.24
CA SER A 14 -13.46 11.28 -4.85
C SER A 14 -12.94 9.84 -4.72
N ILE A 15 -11.62 9.70 -4.67
CA ILE A 15 -10.93 8.41 -4.63
C ILE A 15 -10.31 8.09 -3.27
N GLY A 16 -10.28 9.04 -2.32
CA GLY A 16 -9.62 8.91 -1.01
C GLY A 16 -9.97 7.62 -0.27
N ARG A 17 -11.26 7.41 0.03
CA ARG A 17 -11.74 6.18 0.69
C ARG A 17 -11.42 4.89 -0.05
N LYS A 18 -11.42 4.89 -1.40
CA LYS A 18 -11.07 3.69 -2.18
C LYS A 18 -9.56 3.44 -2.15
N LEU A 19 -8.75 4.49 -2.24
CA LEU A 19 -7.30 4.41 -2.10
C LEU A 19 -6.90 3.93 -0.71
N ASP A 20 -7.56 4.41 0.35
CA ASP A 20 -7.31 3.97 1.73
C ASP A 20 -7.53 2.46 1.87
N PHE A 21 -8.63 1.95 1.31
CA PHE A 21 -8.88 0.50 1.26
C PHE A 21 -7.77 -0.27 0.53
N ILE A 22 -7.33 0.22 -0.64
CA ILE A 22 -6.28 -0.43 -1.43
C ILE A 22 -4.94 -0.43 -0.68
N VAL A 23 -4.58 0.68 -0.03
CA VAL A 23 -3.36 0.78 0.80
C VAL A 23 -3.41 -0.19 1.98
N GLN A 24 -4.58 -0.35 2.62
CA GLN A 24 -4.78 -1.33 3.68
C GLN A 24 -4.62 -2.78 3.19
N GLU A 25 -5.19 -3.12 2.04
CA GLU A 25 -5.03 -4.46 1.44
C GLU A 25 -3.57 -4.76 1.09
N MET A 26 -2.85 -3.79 0.51
CA MET A 26 -1.42 -3.93 0.24
C MET A 26 -0.64 -4.13 1.54
N ASN A 27 -0.97 -3.43 2.63
CA ASN A 27 -0.33 -3.66 3.93
C ASN A 27 -0.56 -5.10 4.44
N ARG A 28 -1.78 -5.65 4.27
CA ARG A 28 -2.08 -7.07 4.59
C ARG A 28 -1.23 -8.04 3.76
N GLU A 29 -1.03 -7.76 2.47
CA GLU A 29 -0.15 -8.57 1.60
C GLU A 29 1.30 -8.53 2.09
N PHE A 30 1.84 -7.35 2.40
CA PHE A 30 3.19 -7.20 2.95
C PHE A 30 3.38 -7.92 4.30
N ASN A 31 2.37 -7.90 5.18
CA ASN A 31 2.39 -8.68 6.43
C ASN A 31 2.44 -10.19 6.15
N THR A 32 1.71 -10.66 5.14
CA THR A 32 1.69 -12.07 4.75
C THR A 32 3.02 -12.51 4.14
N ILE A 33 3.63 -11.67 3.29
CA ILE A 33 4.95 -11.92 2.72
C ILE A 33 5.99 -11.95 3.84
N GLY A 34 6.02 -10.92 4.70
CA GLY A 34 7.00 -10.81 5.79
C GLY A 34 6.93 -11.95 6.80
N SER A 35 5.73 -12.43 7.12
CA SER A 35 5.55 -13.55 8.08
C SER A 35 5.93 -14.93 7.51
N LYS A 36 6.06 -15.05 6.18
CA LYS A 36 6.42 -16.30 5.49
C LYS A 36 7.79 -16.26 4.82
N ALA A 37 8.43 -15.10 4.77
CA ALA A 37 9.75 -14.93 4.18
C ALA A 37 10.86 -15.35 5.15
N ASN A 38 11.65 -16.36 4.76
CA ASN A 38 12.87 -16.76 5.48
C ASN A 38 14.15 -16.18 4.84
N ASP A 39 14.00 -15.30 3.86
CA ASP A 39 15.09 -14.64 3.16
C ASP A 39 15.27 -13.20 3.67
N LYS A 40 16.52 -12.83 3.99
CA LYS A 40 16.85 -11.51 4.55
C LYS A 40 16.61 -10.37 3.57
N THR A 41 16.86 -10.60 2.29
CA THR A 41 16.61 -9.60 1.25
C THR A 41 15.12 -9.34 1.11
N ILE A 42 14.29 -10.40 1.11
CA ILE A 42 12.83 -10.25 1.10
C ILE A 42 12.36 -9.50 2.36
N ALA A 43 12.89 -9.83 3.54
CA ALA A 43 12.53 -9.13 4.78
C ALA A 43 12.84 -7.63 4.72
N SER A 44 14.00 -7.23 4.18
CA SER A 44 14.35 -5.82 3.97
C SER A 44 13.37 -5.13 3.02
N LEU A 45 13.09 -5.74 1.86
CA LEU A 45 12.14 -5.19 0.89
C LEU A 45 10.73 -5.05 1.46
N VAL A 46 10.32 -5.96 2.35
CA VAL A 46 9.03 -5.86 3.04
C VAL A 46 8.99 -4.65 3.97
N ILE A 47 10.08 -4.37 4.69
CA ILE A 47 10.17 -3.20 5.57
C ILE A 47 10.10 -1.93 4.74
N ASP A 48 10.89 -1.84 3.68
CA ASP A 48 10.93 -0.68 2.79
C ASP A 48 9.56 -0.43 2.14
N GLY A 49 8.91 -1.49 1.64
CA GLY A 49 7.58 -1.37 1.05
C GLY A 49 6.50 -0.96 2.05
N LYS A 50 6.57 -1.42 3.31
CA LYS A 50 5.66 -0.95 4.36
C LYS A 50 5.86 0.53 4.69
N ALA A 51 7.10 1.02 4.67
CA ALA A 51 7.38 2.44 4.87
C ALA A 51 6.77 3.30 3.76
N GLU A 52 6.86 2.87 2.50
CA GLU A 52 6.19 3.56 1.39
C GLU A 52 4.66 3.49 1.48
N LEU A 53 4.10 2.37 1.95
CA LEU A 53 2.66 2.25 2.20
C LEU A 53 2.15 3.22 3.24
N GLU A 54 2.93 3.48 4.30
CA GLU A 54 2.53 4.44 5.33
C GLU A 54 2.52 5.87 4.78
N LYS A 55 3.53 6.25 3.98
CA LYS A 55 3.53 7.56 3.29
C LYS A 55 2.31 7.72 2.37
N MET A 56 1.95 6.67 1.63
CA MET A 56 0.75 6.68 0.80
C MET A 56 -0.53 6.84 1.65
N ARG A 57 -0.61 6.14 2.79
CA ARG A 57 -1.74 6.26 3.73
C ARG A 57 -1.90 7.68 4.25
N GLU A 58 -0.81 8.32 4.67
CA GLU A 58 -0.81 9.71 5.12
C GLU A 58 -1.28 10.67 4.02
N GLN A 59 -0.79 10.49 2.79
CA GLN A 59 -1.24 11.30 1.66
C GLN A 59 -2.75 11.16 1.44
N VAL A 60 -3.25 9.92 1.39
CA VAL A 60 -4.68 9.65 1.19
C VAL A 60 -5.55 10.32 2.26
N GLN A 61 -5.12 10.31 3.52
CA GLN A 61 -5.84 10.96 4.62
C GLN A 61 -5.78 12.49 4.57
N ASN A 62 -4.75 13.07 3.96
CA ASN A 62 -4.61 14.51 3.81
C ASN A 62 -5.43 15.10 2.64
N PHE A 63 -5.95 14.26 1.73
CA PHE A 63 -6.78 14.67 0.59
C PHE A 63 -8.29 14.65 0.88
N GLU A 64 -8.73 14.08 2.01
CA GLU A 64 -10.12 14.17 2.50
C GLU A 64 -10.39 15.48 3.25
#